data_AF-A0A6S5BZ16-F1
#
_entry.id   AF-A0A6S5BZ16-F1
#
_cell.length_a   1.000
_cell.length_b   1.000
_cell.length_c   1.000
_cell.angle_alpha   90.00
_cell.angle_beta   90.00
_cell.angle_gamma   90.00
#
_symmetry.space_group_name_H-M   'P 1'
#
loop_
_entity.id
_entity.type
_entity.pdbx_description
1 polymer ?
#
loop_
_entity_poly.entity_id
_entity_poly.type
_entity_poly.pdbx_seq_one_letter_code
_entity_poly.pdbx_strand_id
1 'polypeptide(L)'
;MTIPFFRDGFAMPVAQALLVQLNQEVAKTELNLERLTQLTFNFRNPGYSAEQGGVHPVEIRLIRGLDGWLFSEIPSFLETQIIPSVRVYKRCCFR
;
A
#
# COMPACT_ATOMS: atom_id res chain seq x y z
N MET A 1 6.91 10.39 -10.35
CA MET A 1 7.22 8.95 -10.47
C MET A 1 5.90 8.18 -10.47
N THR A 2 5.79 7.12 -11.27
CA THR A 2 4.54 6.34 -11.45
C THR A 2 4.83 4.87 -11.20
N ILE A 3 3.98 4.22 -10.43
CA ILE A 3 4.02 2.78 -10.17
C ILE A 3 3.47 2.06 -11.43
N PRO A 4 4.26 1.19 -12.07
CA PRO A 4 3.75 0.38 -13.18
C PRO A 4 2.90 -0.76 -12.61
N PHE A 5 1.59 -0.53 -12.46
CA PHE A 5 0.65 -1.55 -11.97
C PHE A 5 0.38 -2.61 -13.04
N PHE A 6 0.51 -3.88 -12.68
CA PHE A 6 0.06 -4.98 -13.52
C PHE A 6 -1.45 -5.16 -13.35
N ARG A 7 -2.22 -4.93 -14.43
CA ARG A 7 -3.69 -4.84 -14.38
C ARG A 7 -4.41 -6.15 -14.68
N ASP A 8 -3.75 -7.08 -15.38
CA ASP A 8 -4.35 -8.35 -15.81
C ASP A 8 -4.31 -9.43 -14.72
N GLY A 9 -3.69 -9.14 -13.57
CA GLY A 9 -3.60 -10.03 -12.41
C GLY A 9 -4.60 -9.72 -11.29
N PHE A 10 -5.56 -8.82 -11.52
CA PHE A 10 -6.55 -8.46 -10.50
C PHE A 10 -7.71 -9.45 -10.46
N ALA A 11 -7.90 -10.11 -9.32
CA ALA A 11 -9.10 -10.91 -9.06
C ALA A 11 -10.38 -10.04 -9.01
N MET A 12 -10.24 -8.74 -8.71
CA MET A 12 -11.34 -7.78 -8.65
C MET A 12 -10.94 -6.44 -9.27
N PRO A 13 -11.85 -5.74 -9.97
CA PRO A 13 -11.55 -4.43 -10.56
C PRO A 13 -11.11 -3.44 -9.49
N VAL A 14 -9.85 -3.00 -9.56
CA VAL A 14 -9.32 -1.96 -8.69
C VAL A 14 -9.76 -0.60 -9.22
N ALA A 15 -10.38 0.21 -8.36
CA ALA A 15 -10.83 1.54 -8.73
C ALA A 15 -9.66 2.41 -9.23
N GLN A 16 -9.82 3.05 -10.39
CA GLN A 16 -8.78 3.91 -10.98
C GLN A 16 -8.37 5.07 -10.05
N ALA A 17 -9.30 5.57 -9.23
CA ALA A 17 -9.04 6.59 -8.23
C ALA A 17 -8.00 6.14 -7.18
N LEU A 18 -8.05 4.87 -6.75
CA LEU A 18 -7.09 4.32 -5.80
C LEU A 18 -5.68 4.28 -6.41
N LEU A 19 -5.55 3.84 -7.66
CA LEU A 19 -4.26 3.79 -8.37
C LEU A 19 -3.65 5.20 -8.50
N VAL A 20 -4.46 6.21 -8.77
CA VAL A 20 -4.02 7.61 -8.82
C VAL A 20 -3.52 8.07 -7.46
N GLN A 21 -4.24 7.75 -6.39
CA GLN A 21 -3.85 8.13 -5.03
C GLN A 21 -2.54 7.47 -4.60
N LEU A 22 -2.35 6.18 -4.88
CA LEU A 22 -1.09 5.46 -4.60
C LEU A 22 0.10 6.06 -5.36
N ASN A 23 -0.09 6.44 -6.63
CA ASN A 23 0.94 7.12 -7.42
C ASN A 23 1.32 8.48 -6.81
N GLN A 24 0.33 9.26 -6.36
CA GLN A 24 0.59 10.54 -5.71
C GLN A 24 1.38 10.37 -4.42
N GLU A 25 1.07 9.35 -3.60
CA GLU A 25 1.81 9.08 -2.37
C GLU A 25 3.26 8.69 -2.65
N VAL A 26 3.53 7.83 -3.65
CA VAL A 26 4.91 7.51 -4.02
C VAL A 26 5.63 8.73 -4.61
N ALA A 27 4.95 9.57 -5.38
CA ALA A 27 5.54 10.79 -5.93
C ALA A 27 5.96 11.81 -4.86
N LYS A 28 5.39 11.75 -3.65
CA LYS A 28 5.82 12.55 -2.48
C LYS A 28 7.05 11.98 -1.76
N THR A 29 7.61 10.89 -2.28
CA THR A 29 8.79 10.22 -1.73
C THR A 29 9.94 10.24 -2.73
N GLU A 30 11.16 10.09 -2.21
CA GLU A 30 12.37 9.94 -3.01
C GLU A 30 12.72 8.45 -3.22
N LEU A 31 11.71 7.57 -3.16
CA LEU A 31 11.92 6.13 -3.33
C LEU A 31 12.35 5.82 -4.75
N ASN A 32 13.38 4.99 -4.92
CA ASN A 32 13.69 4.38 -6.20
C ASN A 32 12.98 3.03 -6.32
N LEU A 33 11.88 2.99 -7.07
CA LEU A 33 11.05 1.79 -7.25
C LEU A 33 11.80 0.60 -7.87
N GLU A 34 12.85 0.82 -8.65
CA GLU A 34 13.61 -0.28 -9.28
C GLU A 34 14.40 -1.10 -8.26
N ARG A 35 14.72 -0.50 -7.11
CA ARG A 35 15.46 -1.13 -6.01
C ARG A 35 14.56 -1.79 -4.98
N LEU A 36 13.24 -1.66 -5.13
CA LEU A 36 12.25 -2.17 -4.18
C LEU A 36 11.57 -3.41 -4.76
N THR A 37 11.36 -4.39 -3.90
CA THR A 37 10.57 -5.59 -4.21
C THR A 37 9.16 -5.52 -3.63
N GLN A 38 8.91 -4.56 -2.74
CA GLN A 38 7.64 -4.41 -2.03
C GLN A 38 7.36 -2.95 -1.67
N LEU A 39 6.08 -2.56 -1.71
CA LEU A 39 5.57 -1.31 -1.17
C LEU A 39 4.44 -1.62 -0.19
N THR A 40 4.39 -0.87 0.91
CA THR A 40 3.32 -0.99 1.90
C THR A 40 2.80 0.39 2.24
N PHE A 41 1.53 0.62 1.92
CA PHE A 41 0.81 1.85 2.22
C PHE A 41 -0.02 1.63 3.48
N ASN A 42 0.15 2.50 4.45
CA ASN A 42 -0.57 2.45 5.72
C ASN A 42 -1.42 3.72 5.84
N PHE A 43 -2.72 3.60 5.65
CA PHE A 43 -3.68 4.68 5.84
C PHE A 43 -4.22 4.57 7.26
N ARG A 44 -3.86 5.52 8.12
CA ARG A 44 -4.26 5.53 9.53
C ARG A 44 -4.92 6.85 9.87
N ASN A 45 -6.05 6.79 10.55
CA ASN A 45 -6.66 7.96 11.16
C ASN A 45 -6.13 8.10 12.60
N PRO A 46 -5.46 9.21 12.96
CA PRO A 46 -4.98 9.44 14.33
C PRO A 46 -6.09 9.47 15.38
N GLY A 47 -7.33 9.79 14.98
CA GLY A 47 -8.51 9.77 15.84
C GLY A 47 -9.22 8.43 15.92
N TYR A 48 -8.70 7.38 15.28
CA TYR A 48 -9.25 6.04 15.42
C TYR A 48 -8.89 5.45 16.79
N SER A 49 -9.90 4.98 17.52
CA SER A 49 -9.73 4.10 18.68
C SER A 49 -10.78 2.99 18.64
N ALA A 50 -10.53 1.90 19.36
CA ALA A 50 -11.49 0.79 19.43
C ALA A 50 -12.78 1.21 20.17
N GLU A 51 -12.64 2.15 21.10
CA GLU A 51 -13.69 2.60 22.01
C GLU A 51 -14.52 3.75 21.42
N GLN A 52 -13.88 4.66 20.67
CA GLN A 52 -14.53 5.87 20.12
C GLN A 52 -14.82 5.72 18.62
N GLY A 53 -14.36 4.63 18.01
CA GLY A 53 -14.47 4.39 16.57
C GLY A 53 -13.59 5.34 15.76
N GLY A 54 -14.01 5.64 14.54
CA GLY A 54 -13.28 6.45 13.57
C GLY A 54 -13.15 5.73 12.23
N VAL A 55 -12.34 6.29 11.33
CA VAL A 55 -12.05 5.63 10.04
C VAL A 55 -11.08 4.49 10.30
N HIS A 56 -11.48 3.27 9.96
CA HIS A 56 -10.65 2.09 10.15
C HIS A 56 -9.33 2.23 9.39
N PRO A 57 -8.21 1.87 10.03
CA PRO A 57 -6.93 1.86 9.36
C PRO A 57 -6.93 0.81 8.25
N VAL A 58 -6.35 1.15 7.10
CA VAL A 58 -6.22 0.26 5.94
C VAL A 58 -4.74 0.12 5.61
N GLU A 59 -4.28 -1.12 5.46
CA GLU A 59 -2.99 -1.41 4.84
C GLU A 59 -3.23 -1.88 3.41
N ILE A 60 -2.39 -1.43 2.47
CA ILE A 60 -2.34 -1.92 1.09
C ILE A 60 -0.90 -2.29 0.79
N ARG A 61 -0.69 -3.47 0.22
CA ARG A 61 0.65 -3.96 -0.12
C ARG A 61 0.74 -4.30 -1.59
N LEU A 62 1.84 -3.84 -2.19
CA LEU A 62 2.21 -4.18 -3.55
C LEU A 62 3.51 -4.98 -3.54
N ILE A 63 3.61 -5.98 -4.38
CA ILE A 63 4.81 -6.79 -4.59
C ILE A 63 5.26 -6.60 -6.04
N ARG A 64 6.57 -6.52 -6.26
CA ARG A 64 7.16 -6.44 -7.59
C ARG A 64 7.11 -7.81 -8.27
N GLY A 65 6.27 -7.92 -9.29
CA GLY A 65 6.26 -9.03 -10.25
C GLY A 65 7.16 -8.75 -11.45
N LEU A 66 7.16 -9.69 -12.40
CA LEU A 66 7.92 -9.58 -13.64
C LEU A 66 7.39 -8.45 -14.53
N ASP A 67 6.07 -8.30 -14.59
CA ASP A 67 5.38 -7.37 -15.50
C ASP A 67 4.87 -6.09 -14.80
N GLY A 68 5.33 -5.84 -13.57
CA GLY A 68 4.96 -4.67 -12.79
C GLY A 68 4.59 -4.98 -11.34
N TRP A 69 3.95 -4.02 -10.68
CA TRP A 69 3.52 -4.11 -9.30
C TRP A 69 2.14 -4.72 -9.18
N LEU A 70 2.05 -5.78 -8.39
CA LEU A 70 0.84 -6.56 -8.10
C LEU A 70 0.34 -6.22 -6.71
N PHE A 71 -0.98 -6.15 -6.53
CA PHE A 71 -1.56 -6.10 -5.20
C PHE A 71 -1.37 -7.48 -4.56
N SER A 72 -0.73 -7.54 -3.40
CA SER A 72 -0.73 -8.76 -2.62
C SER A 72 -2.10 -8.88 -1.96
N GLU A 73 -2.74 -10.04 -2.08
CA GLU A 73 -3.85 -10.39 -1.21
C GLU A 73 -3.39 -10.23 0.24
N ILE A 74 -3.92 -9.22 0.93
CA ILE A 74 -3.69 -9.09 2.36
C ILE A 74 -4.64 -10.08 3.01
N PRO A 75 -4.18 -11.09 3.76
CA PRO A 75 -5.09 -11.84 4.59
C PRO A 75 -5.71 -10.84 5.56
N SER A 76 -7.03 -10.65 5.48
CA SER A 76 -7.76 -9.88 6.47
C SER A 76 -7.47 -10.49 7.84
N PHE A 77 -6.62 -9.82 8.61
CA PHE A 77 -6.29 -10.15 9.99
C PHE A 77 -5.75 -11.58 10.18
N LEU A 78 -4.47 -11.82 9.89
CA LEU A 78 -3.73 -12.94 10.50
C LEU A 78 -2.33 -12.48 10.94
N GLU A 79 -2.16 -12.41 12.26
CA GLU A 79 -0.86 -12.46 12.92
C GLU A 79 -0.14 -13.73 12.46
N THR A 80 1.00 -13.62 11.77
CA THR A 80 2.27 -14.31 12.12
C THR A 80 3.34 -14.13 11.03
N GLN A 81 4.50 -13.63 11.48
CA GLN A 81 5.87 -13.98 11.11
C GLN A 81 6.39 -13.96 9.65
N ILE A 82 7.47 -13.17 9.52
CA ILE A 82 8.67 -13.37 8.68
C ILE A 82 8.50 -13.15 7.17
N ILE A 83 8.63 -11.88 6.77
CA ILE A 83 9.30 -11.49 5.51
C ILE A 83 10.22 -10.32 5.88
N PRO A 84 11.51 -10.31 5.50
CA PRO A 84 12.38 -9.15 5.72
C PRO A 84 11.98 -8.02 4.76
N SER A 85 10.84 -7.40 5.05
CA SER A 85 10.31 -6.25 4.34
C SER A 85 10.94 -5.00 4.95
N VAL A 86 11.73 -4.27 4.16
CA VAL A 86 12.11 -2.88 4.47
C VAL A 86 10.81 -2.12 4.73
N ARG A 87 10.54 -1.83 6.01
CA ARG A 87 9.31 -1.19 6.45
C ARG A 87 9.53 0.31 6.32
N VAL A 88 9.24 0.86 5.14
CA VAL A 88 9.26 2.32 4.94
C VAL A 88 8.06 2.90 5.67
N TYR A 89 8.27 3.35 6.91
CA TYR A 89 7.32 4.22 7.60
C TYR A 89 7.42 5.61 6.98
N LYS A 90 6.37 6.05 6.28
CA LYS A 90 6.13 7.49 6.09
C LYS A 90 4.72 7.79 6.54
N ARG A 91 4.63 8.51 7.66
CA ARG A 91 3.42 8.95 8.33
C ARG A 91 2.80 10.06 7.47
N CYS A 92 1.96 9.71 6.49
CA CYS A 92 1.16 10.69 5.77
C CYS A 92 -0.09 11.00 6.61
N CYS A 93 -0.01 12.01 7.47
CA CYS A 93 -1.19 12.68 7.99
C CYS A 93 -1.80 13.48 6.83
N PHE A 94 -2.99 13.09 6.38
CA PHE A 94 -3.82 13.99 5.57
C PHE A 94 -4.41 15.03 6.53
N ARG A 95 -4.12 16.31 6.25
CA ARG A 95 -4.77 17.45 6.87
C ARG A 95 -5.89 17.92 5.96
#